data_AF-A0A0Q1ELH0-F1
#
_entry.id   AF-A0A0Q1ELH0-F1
#
_cell.length_a   1.000
_cell.length_b   1.000
_cell.length_c   1.000
_cell.angle_alpha   90.00
_cell.angle_beta   90.00
_cell.angle_gamma   90.00
#
_symmetry.space_group_name_H-M   'P 1'
#
loop_
_entity.id
_entity.type
_entity.pdbx_description
1 polymer ?
#
loop_
_entity_poly.entity_id
_entity_poly.type
_entity_poly.pdbx_seq_one_letter_code
_entity_poly.pdbx_strand_id
1 'polypeptide(L)' 'MGAIEHEGYVFEIEYSVLLQKGALHVYRDGEFIEEIVFPFHGEKPDEQQIEALVSKYVEQHAHSR' A
#
# COMPACT_ATOMS: atom_id res chain seq x y z
N MET A 1 13.12 1.09 2.70
CA MET A 1 11.99 0.17 2.98
C MET A 1 11.58 -0.39 1.64
N GLY A 2 11.42 -1.70 1.55
CA GLY A 2 11.35 -2.43 0.27
C GLY A 2 9.99 -2.29 -0.43
N ALA A 3 10.00 -2.37 -1.75
CA ALA A 3 8.79 -2.50 -2.56
C ALA A 3 8.22 -3.91 -2.39
N ILE A 4 6.88 -4.02 -2.30
CA ILE A 4 6.18 -5.31 -2.35
C ILE A 4 5.73 -5.50 -3.79
N GLU A 5 6.17 -6.58 -4.43
CA GLU A 5 5.71 -6.96 -5.77
C GLU A 5 4.66 -8.07 -5.65
N HIS A 6 3.48 -7.85 -6.24
CA HIS A 6 2.39 -8.84 -6.22
C HIS A 6 1.55 -8.76 -7.50
N GLU A 7 1.47 -9.85 -8.27
CA GLU A 7 0.68 -9.95 -9.51
C GLU A 7 0.90 -8.82 -10.54
N GLY A 8 2.12 -8.26 -10.61
CA GLY A 8 2.48 -7.15 -11.51
C GLY A 8 2.20 -5.76 -10.94
N TYR A 9 1.64 -5.67 -9.73
CA TYR A 9 1.60 -4.43 -8.97
C TYR A 9 2.85 -4.28 -8.12
N VAL A 10 3.31 -3.04 -7.99
CA VAL A 10 4.40 -2.63 -7.10
C VAL A 10 3.80 -1.69 -6.06
N PHE A 11 4.00 -2.01 -4.78
CA PHE A 11 3.51 -1.21 -3.68
C PHE A 11 4.67 -0.54 -2.95
N GLU A 12 4.63 0.78 -2.86
CA GLU A 12 5.55 1.59 -2.08
C GLU A 12 4.82 2.20 -0.89
N ILE A 13 5.48 2.26 0.27
CA ILE A 13 4.87 2.76 1.50
C ILE A 13 5.61 4.01 1.94
N GLU A 14 4.85 5.09 2.10
CA GLU A 14 5.31 6.31 2.73
C GLU A 14 4.49 6.58 3.98
N TYR A 15 5.09 7.19 5.00
CA TYR A 15 4.34 7.57 6.20
C TYR A 15 4.96 8.75 6.94
N SER A 16 4.10 9.46 7.65
CA SER A 16 4.48 10.56 8.55
C SER A 16 4.08 10.22 9.98
N VAL A 17 5.09 10.07 10.84
CA VAL A 17 4.89 9.87 12.29
C VAL A 17 4.22 11.09 12.91
N LEU A 18 4.59 12.30 12.50
CA LEU A 18 3.97 13.53 13.03
C LEU A 18 2.48 13.59 12.73
N LEU A 19 2.08 13.18 11.51
CA LEU A 19 0.68 13.21 11.08
C LEU A 19 -0.08 11.93 11.42
N GLN A 20 0.62 10.88 11.86
CA GLN A 20 0.05 9.54 12.12
C GLN A 20 -0.72 9.02 10.89
N LYS A 21 -0.16 9.23 9.69
CA LYS A 21 -0.74 8.86 8.39
C LYS A 21 0.28 8.17 7.51
N GLY A 22 -0.13 7.06 6.91
CA GLY A 22 0.59 6.35 5.86
C GLY A 22 -0.12 6.47 4.52
N ALA A 23 0.62 6.26 3.45
CA ALA A 23 0.16 6.17 2.09
C ALA A 23 0.80 4.93 1.45
N LEU A 24 -0.04 4.14 0.78
CA LEU A 24 0.39 3.02 -0.06
C LEU A 24 0.25 3.47 -1.51
N HIS A 25 1.37 3.69 -2.19
CA HIS A 25 1.39 4.02 -3.62
C HIS A 25 1.40 2.73 -4.42
N VAL A 26 0.42 2.58 -5.30
CA VAL A 26 0.28 1.42 -6.17
C VAL A 26 0.74 1.79 -7.57
N TYR A 27 1.69 1.03 -8.07
CA TYR A 27 2.16 1.12 -9.44
C TYR A 27 1.88 -0.18 -10.17
N ARG A 28 1.76 -0.11 -11.50
CA ARG A 28 1.70 -1.29 -12.38
C ARG A 28 2.45 -0.97 -13.66
N ASP A 29 3.34 -1.88 -14.07
CA ASP A 29 4.17 -1.69 -15.27
C ASP A 29 4.97 -0.36 -15.28
N GLY A 30 5.31 0.16 -14.08
CA GLY A 30 6.01 1.43 -13.90
C GLY A 30 5.11 2.68 -13.89
N GLU A 31 3.81 2.53 -14.10
CA GLU A 31 2.84 3.63 -14.05
C GLU A 31 2.16 3.71 -12.68
N PHE A 32 2.02 4.93 -12.15
CA PHE A 32 1.25 5.18 -10.93
C PHE A 32 -0.24 4.98 -11.20
N ILE A 33 -0.88 4.13 -10.40
CA ILE A 33 -2.29 3.78 -10.54
C ILE A 33 -3.13 4.48 -9.47
N GLU A 34 -2.74 4.35 -8.20
CA GLU A 34 -3.55 4.82 -7.07
C GLU A 34 -2.71 5.04 -5.81
N GLU A 35 -3.18 5.94 -4.93
CA GLU A 35 -2.68 6.14 -3.57
C GLU A 35 -3.78 5.77 -2.56
N ILE A 36 -3.45 4.87 -1.62
CA ILE A 36 -4.33 4.48 -0.53
C ILE A 36 -3.80 5.09 0.77
N VAL A 37 -4.48 6.13 1.26
CA VAL A 37 -4.13 6.78 2.53
C VAL A 37 -4.79 6.05 3.70
N PHE A 38 -4.02 5.77 4.75
CA PHE A 38 -4.50 5.11 5.95
C PHE A 38 -3.93 5.74 7.24
N PRO A 39 -4.71 5.78 8.33
CA PRO A 39 -4.18 6.17 9.63
C PRO A 39 -3.37 5.02 10.25
N PHE A 40 -2.35 5.37 11.02
CA PHE A 40 -1.62 4.42 11.87
C PHE A 40 -1.25 5.07 13.20
N HIS A 41 -0.80 4.28 14.18
CA HIS A 41 -0.37 4.78 15.47
C HIS A 41 1.05 4.35 15.83
N GLY A 42 1.81 5.24 16.46
CA GLY A 42 3.17 4.98 16.94
C GLY A 42 4.26 5.48 15.99
N GLU A 43 5.43 4.85 16.03
CA GLU A 43 6.61 5.31 15.29
C GLU A 43 6.68 4.78 13.85
N LYS A 44 5.89 3.76 13.53
CA LYS A 44 5.74 3.22 12.17
C LYS A 44 4.38 2.53 11.99
N PRO A 45 3.87 2.43 10.76
CA PRO A 45 2.74 1.56 10.44
C PRO A 45 2.96 0.12 10.88
N ASP A 46 1.87 -0.56 11.21
CA ASP A 46 1.88 -1.99 11.49
C ASP A 46 2.03 -2.78 10.19
N GLU A 47 2.91 -3.78 10.19
CA GLU A 47 3.21 -4.60 9.00
C GLU A 47 1.99 -5.45 8.58
N GLN A 48 1.19 -5.95 9.53
CA GLN A 48 -0.02 -6.72 9.20
C GLN A 48 -1.11 -5.80 8.60
N GLN A 49 -1.21 -4.55 9.07
CA GLN A 49 -2.09 -3.55 8.46
C GLN A 49 -1.73 -3.30 6.99
N ILE A 50 -0.43 -3.16 6.69
CA ILE A 50 0.08 -2.99 5.33
C ILE A 50 -0.25 -4.21 4.46
N GLU A 51 0.07 -5.41 4.93
CA GLU A 51 -0.21 -6.65 4.20
C GLU A 51 -1.70 -6.81 3.91
N ALA A 52 -2.58 -6.48 4.86
CA ALA A 52 -4.01 -6.51 4.67
C ALA A 52 -4.50 -5.50 3.60
N LEU A 53 -3.89 -4.30 3.55
CA LEU A 53 -4.22 -3.31 2.51
C LEU A 53 -3.81 -3.79 1.11
N VAL A 54 -2.61 -4.36 0.99
CA VAL A 54 -2.11 -4.94 -0.27
C VAL A 54 -3.01 -6.09 -0.72
N SER A 55 -3.29 -7.07 0.16
CA SER A 55 -4.13 -8.22 -0.16
C SER A 55 -5.52 -7.79 -0.61
N LYS A 56 -6.13 -6.86 0.11
CA LYS A 56 -7.46 -6.33 -0.23
C LYS A 56 -7.47 -5.63 -1.58
N TYR A 57 -6.45 -4.83 -1.88
CA TYR A 57 -6.35 -4.16 -3.18
C TYR A 57 -6.25 -5.18 -4.32
N VAL A 58 -5.37 -6.18 -4.17
CA VAL A 58 -5.22 -7.25 -5.16
C VAL A 58 -6.54 -8.01 -5.36
N GLU A 59 -7.21 -8.42 -4.28
CA GLU A 59 -8.49 -9.14 -4.36
C GLU A 59 -9.57 -8.36 -5.11
N GLN A 60 -9.68 -7.06 -4.85
CA GLN A 60 -10.65 -6.17 -5.49
C GLN A 60 -10.37 -5.98 -6.99
N HIS A 61 -9.10 -5.86 -7.37
CA HIS A 61 -8.71 -5.62 -8.76
C HIS A 61 -8.58 -6.92 -9.57
N ALA A 62 -8.31 -8.07 -8.94
CA ALA A 62 -8.26 -9.37 -9.60
C ALA A 62 -9.63 -9.84 -10.12
N HIS A 63 -10.73 -9.39 -9.50
CA HIS A 63 -12.10 -9.73 -9.90
C HIS A 63 -12.72 -8.78 -10.92
N SER A 64 -12.00 -7.74 -11.35
CA SER A 64 -12.43 -6.89 -12.46
C SER A 64 -12.08 -7.57 -13.80
N ARG A 65 -12.79 -8.66 -14.11
CA ARG A 65 -12.77 -9.34 -15.42
C ARG A 65 -14.09 -9.15 -16.15
#